data_AF-A0A529HIE1-F1
#
_entry.id   AF-A0A529HIE1-F1
#
_cell.length_a   1.000
_cell.length_b   1.000
_cell.length_c   1.000
_cell.angle_alpha   90.00
_cell.angle_beta   90.00
_cell.angle_gamma   90.00
#
_symmetry.space_group_name_H-M   'P 1'
#
loop_
_entity.id
_entity.type
_entity.pdbx_description
1 polymer ?
#
loop_
_entity_poly.entity_id
_entity_poly.type
_entity_poly.pdbx_seq_one_letter_code
_entity_poly.pdbx_strand_id
1 'polypeptide(L)'
;MLKRLGLIGVVIAAGIAFATPAFADKIMVGAYPANPPWEYKTDSGGFEGFEIDVANDVAKRIGAEVEFQDLGFQALFAATASGRIDFAVSSISITKERLQNQGFTQAYYDSDGTIVGKADSTIKTLDDLKGKTIGVIAGSTGEAYMKENAAKLG
;
A
#
# COMPACT_ATOMS: atom_id res chain seq x y z
N MET A 1 75.97 39.05 3.23
CA MET A 1 76.32 38.10 2.15
C MET A 1 76.05 36.71 2.72
N LEU A 2 75.18 35.82 2.24
CA LEU A 2 74.62 35.53 0.93
C LEU A 2 73.10 35.18 1.01
N LYS A 3 72.44 35.35 -0.13
CA LYS A 3 71.03 35.09 -0.49
C LYS A 3 70.70 33.59 -0.63
N ARG A 4 69.41 33.23 -0.49
CA ARG A 4 68.55 32.28 -1.27
C ARG A 4 67.49 31.66 -0.33
N LEU A 5 66.22 32.05 -0.32
CA LEU A 5 65.11 31.91 -1.29
C LEU A 5 64.67 30.46 -1.57
N GLY A 6 63.40 30.14 -1.25
CA GLY A 6 62.66 28.91 -1.58
C GLY A 6 62.56 27.94 -0.39
N LEU A 7 61.41 27.40 0.03
CA LEU A 7 60.24 26.99 -0.73
C LEU A 7 59.00 27.00 0.21
N ILE A 8 57.94 27.69 -0.19
CA ILE A 8 56.60 27.53 0.40
C ILE A 8 56.08 26.18 -0.10
N GLY A 9 55.99 25.20 0.80
CA GLY A 9 55.35 23.92 0.52
C GLY A 9 53.84 24.10 0.46
N VAL A 10 53.28 24.17 -0.75
CA VAL A 10 51.84 24.10 -0.96
C VAL A 10 51.41 22.65 -0.70
N VAL A 11 50.79 22.41 0.46
CA VAL A 11 50.08 21.16 0.73
C VAL A 11 48.75 21.24 -0.02
N ILE A 12 48.69 20.64 -1.21
CA ILE A 12 47.41 20.37 -1.88
C ILE A 12 46.76 19.22 -1.12
N ALA A 13 45.89 19.54 -0.16
CA ALA A 13 44.97 18.57 0.40
C ALA A 13 43.93 18.24 -0.68
N ALA A 14 44.16 17.16 -1.44
CA ALA A 14 43.17 16.57 -2.31
C ALA A 14 42.05 15.99 -1.44
N GLY A 15 41.02 16.80 -1.17
CA GLY A 15 39.77 16.33 -0.60
C GLY A 15 39.07 15.44 -1.62
N ILE A 16 39.32 14.13 -1.54
CA ILE A 16 38.46 13.14 -2.16
C ILE A 16 37.14 13.22 -1.40
N ALA A 17 36.18 13.95 -1.97
CA ALA A 17 34.79 13.85 -1.56
C ALA A 17 34.35 12.41 -1.81
N PHE A 18 34.35 11.59 -0.77
CA PHE A 18 33.58 10.35 -0.78
C PHE A 18 32.11 10.77 -0.88
N ALA A 19 31.59 10.82 -2.10
CA ALA A 19 30.16 10.76 -2.30
C ALA A 19 29.71 9.40 -1.77
N THR A 20 29.22 9.38 -0.54
CA THR A 20 28.42 8.26 -0.07
C THR A 20 27.33 8.04 -1.10
N PRO A 21 27.17 6.84 -1.68
CA PRO A 21 26.00 6.58 -2.50
C PRO A 21 24.80 6.89 -1.61
N ALA A 22 24.02 7.91 -1.99
CA ALA A 22 22.72 8.12 -1.40
C ALA A 22 21.90 6.90 -1.83
N PHE A 23 21.82 5.90 -0.96
CA PHE A 23 20.81 4.86 -1.13
C PHE A 23 19.47 5.59 -1.13
N ALA A 24 18.72 5.47 -2.22
CA ALA A 24 17.36 5.96 -2.25
C ALA A 24 16.63 5.31 -1.07
N ASP A 25 15.96 6.12 -0.24
CA ASP A 25 15.20 5.58 0.88
C ASP A 25 14.13 4.63 0.32
N LYS A 26 14.14 3.38 0.80
CA LYS A 26 13.11 2.40 0.47
C LYS A 26 11.86 2.71 1.26
N ILE A 27 10.72 2.73 0.57
CA ILE A 27 9.41 2.86 1.19
C ILE A 27 8.75 1.49 1.18
N MET A 28 8.36 1.04 2.37
CA MET A 28 7.71 -0.24 2.62
C MET A 28 6.21 -0.08 2.41
N VAL A 29 5.66 -0.75 1.39
CA VAL A 29 4.24 -0.64 1.04
C VAL A 29 3.53 -1.96 1.28
N GLY A 30 2.49 -1.96 2.10
CA GLY A 30 1.65 -3.13 2.31
C GLY A 30 0.59 -3.28 1.22
N ALA A 31 0.38 -4.50 0.74
CA ALA A 31 -0.65 -4.83 -0.25
C ALA A 31 -1.30 -6.19 0.07
N TYR A 32 -2.60 -6.33 -0.24
CA TYR A 32 -3.35 -7.58 -0.15
C TYR A 32 -3.56 -8.18 -1.56
N PRO A 33 -2.66 -9.04 -2.06
CA PRO A 33 -2.58 -9.38 -3.48
C PRO A 33 -3.61 -10.43 -3.95
N ALA A 34 -4.77 -10.45 -3.32
CA ALA A 34 -5.95 -11.18 -3.75
C ALA A 34 -7.11 -10.21 -4.07
N ASN A 35 -6.77 -9.08 -4.68
CA ASN A 35 -7.69 -7.99 -5.01
C ASN A 35 -7.51 -7.48 -6.46
N PRO A 36 -7.61 -8.34 -7.49
CA PRO A 36 -7.56 -7.87 -8.87
C PRO A 36 -8.77 -6.96 -9.19
N PRO A 37 -8.62 -5.93 -10.03
CA PRO A 37 -7.42 -5.54 -10.78
C PRO A 37 -6.50 -4.54 -10.05
N TRP A 38 -6.70 -4.34 -8.76
CA TRP A 38 -6.06 -3.29 -7.95
C TRP A 38 -4.65 -3.68 -7.53
N GLU A 39 -4.50 -4.87 -6.95
CA GLU A 39 -3.23 -5.45 -6.59
C GLU A 39 -3.32 -6.98 -6.56
N TYR A 40 -2.37 -7.64 -7.21
CA TYR A 40 -2.29 -9.09 -7.28
C TYR A 40 -0.87 -9.59 -7.49
N LYS A 41 -0.64 -10.88 -7.20
CA LYS A 41 0.63 -11.56 -7.49
C LYS A 41 0.69 -11.99 -8.95
N THR A 42 1.83 -11.76 -9.59
CA THR A 42 2.17 -12.36 -10.88
C THR A 42 2.62 -13.82 -10.69
N ASP A 43 2.69 -14.58 -11.79
CA ASP A 43 3.24 -15.95 -11.78
C ASP A 43 4.70 -16.02 -11.29
N SER A 44 5.44 -14.91 -11.44
CA SER A 44 6.81 -14.78 -10.93
C SER A 44 6.90 -14.40 -9.44
N GLY A 45 5.76 -14.21 -8.78
CA GLY A 45 5.67 -13.79 -7.37
C GLY A 45 5.81 -12.28 -7.13
N GLY A 46 5.96 -11.50 -8.22
CA GLY A 46 5.94 -10.03 -8.20
C GLY A 46 4.55 -9.46 -7.94
N PHE A 47 4.44 -8.15 -7.83
CA PHE A 47 3.16 -7.44 -7.68
C PHE A 47 2.82 -6.70 -8.97
N GLU A 48 1.54 -6.73 -9.33
CA GLU A 48 0.96 -5.95 -10.43
C GLU A 48 -0.42 -5.42 -10.03
N GLY A 49 -0.90 -4.41 -10.76
CA GLY A 49 -2.24 -3.84 -10.60
C GLY A 49 -2.20 -2.32 -10.51
N PHE A 50 -3.39 -1.72 -10.58
CA PHE A 50 -3.52 -0.25 -10.57
C PHE A 50 -2.88 0.40 -9.34
N GLU A 51 -3.08 -0.16 -8.14
CA GLU A 51 -2.57 0.43 -6.90
C GLU A 51 -1.05 0.23 -6.74
N ILE A 52 -0.51 -0.84 -7.35
CA ILE A 52 0.93 -1.08 -7.47
C ILE A 52 1.56 -0.02 -8.37
N ASP A 53 0.94 0.28 -9.51
CA ASP A 53 1.41 1.33 -10.43
C ASP A 53 1.38 2.72 -9.77
N VAL A 54 0.32 3.02 -9.00
CA VAL A 54 0.20 4.27 -8.25
C VAL A 54 1.32 4.40 -7.21
N ALA A 55 1.57 3.37 -6.41
CA ALA A 55 2.63 3.41 -5.38
C ALA A 55 4.03 3.58 -6.01
N ASN A 56 4.31 2.89 -7.12
CA ASN A 56 5.55 3.02 -7.86
C ASN A 56 5.73 4.44 -8.44
N ASP A 57 4.68 5.03 -9.01
CA ASP A 57 4.74 6.38 -9.57
C ASP A 57 4.96 7.44 -8.48
N VAL A 58 4.32 7.29 -7.31
CA VAL A 58 4.57 8.15 -6.15
C VAL A 58 6.02 8.07 -5.71
N ALA A 59 6.57 6.87 -5.52
CA ALA A 59 7.96 6.69 -5.10
C ALA A 59 8.95 7.28 -6.11
N LYS A 60 8.70 7.07 -7.41
CA LYS A 60 9.50 7.67 -8.47
C LYS A 60 9.52 9.21 -8.39
N ARG A 61 8.37 9.84 -8.13
CA ARG A 61 8.27 11.31 -8.02
C ARG A 61 9.04 11.89 -6.83
N ILE A 62 9.21 11.11 -5.76
CA ILE A 62 9.94 11.53 -4.55
C ILE A 62 11.38 10.99 -4.48
N GLY A 63 11.84 10.28 -5.53
CA GLY A 63 13.20 9.75 -5.60
C GLY A 63 13.46 8.57 -4.67
N ALA A 64 12.43 7.78 -4.38
CA ALA A 64 12.47 6.61 -3.52
C ALA A 64 12.31 5.29 -4.30
N GLU A 65 12.70 4.18 -3.68
CA GLU A 65 12.39 2.82 -4.14
C GLU A 65 11.19 2.26 -3.37
N VAL A 66 10.42 1.34 -3.96
CA VAL A 66 9.30 0.66 -3.27
C VAL A 66 9.66 -0.79 -2.98
N GLU A 67 9.34 -1.23 -1.77
CA GLU A 67 9.33 -2.64 -1.42
C GLU A 67 7.94 -3.06 -0.93
N PHE A 68 7.27 -3.90 -1.73
CA PHE A 68 5.92 -4.36 -1.41
C PHE A 68 5.93 -5.56 -0.44
N GLN A 69 5.07 -5.49 0.56
CA GLN A 69 4.84 -6.55 1.55
C GLN A 69 3.48 -7.20 1.31
N ASP A 70 3.50 -8.52 1.14
CA ASP A 70 2.28 -9.35 1.02
C ASP A 70 1.67 -9.52 2.41
N LEU A 71 0.51 -8.89 2.63
CA LEU A 71 -0.18 -8.87 3.91
C LEU A 71 -1.66 -9.16 3.72
N GLY A 72 -2.25 -9.90 4.67
CA GLY A 72 -3.71 -10.00 4.74
C GLY A 72 -4.34 -8.64 5.00
N PHE A 73 -5.55 -8.40 4.47
CA PHE A 73 -6.23 -7.10 4.54
C PHE A 73 -6.26 -6.48 5.96
N GLN A 74 -6.59 -7.27 6.98
CA GLN A 74 -6.60 -6.77 8.38
C GLN A 74 -5.20 -6.46 8.92
N ALA A 75 -4.18 -7.20 8.48
CA ALA A 75 -2.81 -7.00 8.94
C ALA A 75 -2.21 -5.67 8.46
N LEU A 76 -2.72 -5.09 7.37
CA LEU A 76 -2.32 -3.78 6.86
C LEU A 76 -2.45 -2.71 7.95
N PHE A 77 -3.58 -2.66 8.64
CA PHE A 77 -3.84 -1.64 9.66
C PHE A 77 -2.83 -1.71 10.82
N ALA A 78 -2.53 -2.92 11.30
CA ALA A 78 -1.53 -3.10 12.36
C ALA A 78 -0.11 -2.82 11.86
N ALA A 79 0.21 -3.21 10.63
CA ALA A 79 1.51 -2.97 10.03
C ALA A 79 1.79 -1.46 9.84
N THR A 80 0.80 -0.70 9.37
CA THR A 80 0.90 0.78 9.26
C THR A 80 1.01 1.42 10.65
N ALA A 81 0.16 1.03 11.61
CA ALA A 81 0.16 1.62 12.95
C ALA A 81 1.46 1.37 13.73
N SER A 82 2.15 0.25 13.46
CA SER A 82 3.45 -0.09 14.07
C SER A 82 4.66 0.50 13.33
N GLY A 83 4.47 1.10 12.15
CA GLY A 83 5.56 1.55 11.29
C GLY A 83 6.33 0.43 10.60
N ARG A 84 5.79 -0.80 10.54
CA ARG A 84 6.39 -1.90 9.76
C ARG A 84 6.30 -1.63 8.26
N ILE A 85 5.23 -0.95 7.84
CA ILE A 85 5.05 -0.41 6.49
C ILE A 85 4.76 1.08 6.62
N ASP A 86 5.20 1.86 5.65
CA ASP A 86 5.00 3.30 5.61
C ASP A 86 3.57 3.66 5.20
N PHE A 87 3.02 2.93 4.22
CA PHE A 87 1.62 3.02 3.85
C PHE A 87 1.09 1.71 3.26
N ALA A 88 -0.23 1.60 3.15
CA ALA A 88 -0.91 0.46 2.55
C ALA A 88 -1.69 0.89 1.31
N VAL A 89 -1.75 0.02 0.31
CA VAL A 89 -2.65 0.11 -0.84
C VAL A 89 -3.42 -1.19 -0.96
N SER A 90 -4.73 -1.15 -0.74
CA SER A 90 -5.63 -2.30 -0.95
C SER A 90 -7.11 -1.90 -1.02
N SER A 91 -7.45 -0.90 -1.86
CA SER A 91 -8.81 -0.38 -2.01
C SER A 91 -9.51 -0.07 -0.68
N ILE A 92 -8.76 0.51 0.26
CA ILE A 92 -9.20 0.70 1.65
C ILE A 92 -10.18 1.89 1.70
N SER A 93 -11.47 1.60 1.89
CA SER A 93 -12.49 2.64 2.06
C SER A 93 -12.17 3.57 3.23
N ILE A 94 -12.29 4.89 3.01
CA ILE A 94 -12.14 5.89 4.06
C ILE A 94 -13.43 5.90 4.89
N THR A 95 -13.33 5.59 6.20
CA THR A 95 -14.47 5.62 7.12
C THR A 95 -14.16 6.47 8.34
N LYS A 96 -15.19 6.98 9.01
CA LYS A 96 -15.02 7.76 10.26
C LYS A 96 -14.25 7.00 11.33
N GLU A 97 -14.51 5.70 11.46
CA GLU A 97 -13.80 4.83 12.41
C GLU A 97 -12.32 4.69 12.06
N ARG A 98 -11.99 4.43 10.78
CA ARG A 98 -10.59 4.30 10.35
C ARG A 98 -9.82 5.61 10.53
N LEU A 99 -10.45 6.75 10.28
CA LEU A 99 -9.86 8.08 10.47
C LEU A 99 -9.50 8.41 11.93
N GLN A 100 -10.03 7.67 12.91
CA GLN A 100 -9.64 7.86 14.32
C GLN A 100 -8.23 7.34 14.60
N ASN A 101 -7.76 6.35 13.83
CA ASN A 101 -6.51 5.63 14.09
C ASN A 101 -5.53 5.65 12.92
N GLN A 102 -5.94 6.10 11.73
CA GLN A 102 -5.12 6.07 10.52
C GLN A 102 -5.23 7.39 9.74
N GLY A 103 -4.11 7.79 9.13
CA GLY A 103 -4.10 8.82 8.10
C GLY A 103 -4.49 8.24 6.74
N PHE A 104 -5.16 9.04 5.91
CA PHE A 104 -5.50 8.68 4.52
C PHE A 104 -5.06 9.78 3.57
N THR A 105 -4.73 9.39 2.34
CA THR A 105 -4.61 10.31 1.22
C THR A 105 -6.00 10.83 0.82
N GLN A 106 -6.01 11.75 -0.15
CA GLN A 106 -7.24 12.01 -0.89
C GLN A 106 -7.69 10.72 -1.60
N ALA A 107 -9.00 10.45 -1.58
CA ALA A 107 -9.56 9.31 -2.29
C ALA A 107 -9.20 9.36 -3.78
N TYR A 108 -8.70 8.25 -4.33
CA TYR A 108 -8.34 8.10 -5.74
C TYR A 108 -9.38 7.35 -6.57
N TYR A 109 -10.34 6.69 -5.92
CA TYR A 109 -11.43 5.97 -6.55
C TYR A 109 -12.63 5.90 -5.59
N ASP A 110 -13.84 5.88 -6.13
CA ASP A 110 -15.10 5.73 -5.40
C ASP A 110 -15.85 4.50 -5.92
N SER A 111 -16.33 3.65 -5.01
CA SER A 111 -16.81 2.30 -5.34
C SER A 111 -18.11 1.97 -4.61
N ASP A 112 -18.94 1.18 -5.30
CA ASP A 112 -20.16 0.60 -4.74
C ASP A 112 -19.93 -0.87 -4.38
N GLY A 113 -20.50 -1.30 -3.25
CA GLY A 113 -20.53 -2.69 -2.86
C GLY A 113 -21.54 -3.50 -3.67
N THR A 114 -21.20 -4.73 -4.02
CA THR A 114 -22.11 -5.66 -4.72
C THR A 114 -21.94 -7.10 -4.23
N ILE A 115 -22.85 -7.96 -4.64
CA ILE A 115 -22.78 -9.41 -4.40
C ILE A 115 -22.45 -10.09 -5.71
N VAL A 116 -21.35 -10.85 -5.70
CA VAL A 116 -20.91 -11.65 -6.84
C VAL A 116 -21.22 -13.12 -6.56
N GLY A 117 -21.77 -13.81 -7.56
CA GLY A 117 -22.07 -15.23 -7.50
C GLY A 117 -21.82 -15.90 -8.84
N LYS A 118 -22.10 -17.20 -8.91
CA LYS A 118 -22.00 -17.95 -10.17
C LYS A 118 -22.94 -17.36 -11.23
N ALA A 119 -22.56 -17.49 -12.50
CA ALA A 119 -23.35 -16.98 -13.62
C ALA A 119 -24.76 -17.58 -13.70
N ASP A 120 -24.93 -18.83 -13.26
CA ASP A 120 -26.19 -19.57 -13.20
C ASP A 120 -26.97 -19.34 -11.89
N SER A 121 -26.53 -18.40 -11.04
CA SER A 121 -27.19 -18.09 -9.77
C SER A 121 -28.61 -17.55 -9.98
N THR A 122 -29.54 -18.02 -9.15
CA THR A 122 -30.92 -17.53 -9.07
C THR A 122 -31.07 -16.30 -8.16
N ILE A 123 -30.03 -15.91 -7.43
CA ILE A 123 -30.02 -14.71 -6.57
C ILE A 123 -30.03 -13.47 -7.47
N LYS A 124 -31.06 -12.62 -7.34
CA LYS A 124 -31.19 -11.36 -8.10
C LYS A 124 -31.38 -10.15 -7.20
N THR A 125 -31.80 -10.37 -5.96
CA THR A 125 -32.09 -9.32 -4.97
C THR A 125 -31.42 -9.66 -3.63
N LEU A 126 -31.34 -8.66 -2.74
CA LEU A 126 -30.85 -8.89 -1.37
C LEU A 126 -31.77 -9.82 -0.56
N ASP A 127 -33.06 -9.88 -0.86
CA ASP A 127 -33.99 -10.78 -0.17
C ASP A 127 -33.73 -12.26 -0.49
N ASP A 128 -33.15 -12.55 -1.67
CA ASP A 128 -32.78 -13.91 -2.08
C ASP A 128 -31.58 -14.47 -1.26
N LEU A 129 -30.94 -13.63 -0.44
CA LEU A 129 -29.82 -14.01 0.43
C LEU A 129 -30.27 -14.71 1.72
N LYS A 130 -31.57 -14.70 2.05
CA LYS A 130 -32.09 -15.29 3.29
C LYS A 130 -31.73 -16.77 3.42
N GLY A 131 -31.09 -17.12 4.54
CA GLY A 131 -30.63 -18.47 4.83
C GLY A 131 -29.47 -18.93 3.94
N LYS A 132 -28.79 -18.02 3.23
CA LYS A 132 -27.58 -18.31 2.46
C LYS A 132 -26.33 -17.94 3.26
N THR A 133 -25.27 -18.70 3.07
CA THR A 133 -23.94 -18.34 3.58
C THR A 133 -23.30 -17.33 2.63
N ILE A 134 -22.98 -16.15 3.15
CA ILE A 134 -22.30 -15.08 2.40
C ILE A 134 -20.84 -15.01 2.83
N GLY A 135 -19.93 -15.11 1.86
CA GLY A 135 -18.50 -14.88 2.07
C GLY A 135 -18.19 -13.39 2.06
N VAL A 136 -17.34 -12.94 2.98
CA VAL A 136 -16.88 -11.56 3.09
C VAL A 136 -15.38 -11.52 3.41
N ILE A 137 -14.72 -10.43 3.05
CA ILE A 137 -13.35 -10.17 3.48
C ILE A 137 -13.41 -9.64 4.92
N ALA A 138 -12.72 -10.31 5.85
CA ALA A 138 -12.70 -9.91 7.25
C ALA A 138 -12.13 -8.48 7.40
N GLY A 139 -12.78 -7.65 8.22
CA GLY A 139 -12.42 -6.23 8.44
C GLY A 139 -12.81 -5.28 7.30
N SER A 140 -13.46 -5.78 6.25
CA SER A 140 -13.95 -4.93 5.15
C SER A 140 -15.25 -4.23 5.51
N THR A 141 -15.56 -3.17 4.76
CA THR A 141 -16.88 -2.51 4.80
C THR A 141 -18.00 -3.46 4.36
N GLY A 142 -17.72 -4.43 3.50
CA GLY A 142 -18.67 -5.49 3.13
C GLY A 142 -19.02 -6.42 4.30
N GLU A 143 -18.04 -6.80 5.13
CA GLU A 143 -18.30 -7.54 6.37
C GLU A 143 -19.16 -6.72 7.34
N ALA A 144 -18.80 -5.44 7.54
CA ALA A 144 -19.56 -4.55 8.43
C ALA A 144 -21.02 -4.43 7.97
N TYR A 145 -21.25 -4.18 6.68
CA TYR A 145 -22.58 -4.11 6.09
C TYR A 145 -23.39 -5.39 6.33
N MET A 146 -22.79 -6.56 6.09
CA MET A 146 -23.47 -7.84 6.28
C MET A 146 -23.82 -8.10 7.75
N LYS A 147 -22.94 -7.73 8.69
CA LYS A 147 -23.21 -7.85 10.12
C LYS A 147 -24.32 -6.91 10.58
N GLU A 148 -24.30 -5.65 10.15
CA GLU A 148 -25.33 -4.65 10.48
C GLU A 148 -26.71 -5.04 9.94
N ASN A 149 -26.75 -5.74 8.80
CA ASN A 149 -27.98 -6.13 8.14
C ASN A 149 -28.35 -7.62 8.33
N ALA A 150 -27.64 -8.36 9.19
CA ALA A 150 -27.83 -9.81 9.35
C ALA A 150 -29.28 -10.19 9.67
N ALA A 151 -29.95 -9.44 10.56
CA ALA A 151 -31.36 -9.71 10.90
C ALA A 151 -32.32 -9.51 9.71
N LYS A 152 -31.98 -8.65 8.74
CA LYS A 152 -32.78 -8.37 7.55
C LYS A 152 -32.48 -9.35 6.43
N LEU A 153 -31.20 -9.65 6.23
CA LEU A 153 -30.71 -10.49 5.14
C LEU A 153 -30.82 -11.98 5.44
N GLY A 154 -31.05 -12.35 6.70
CA GLY A 154 -31.17 -13.74 7.16
C GLY A 154 -29.85 -14.48 7.14
#